data_AF-A0A0K8JGW0-F1
#
_entry.id   AF-A0A0K8JGW0-F1
#
_cell.length_a   1.000
_cell.length_b   1.000
_cell.length_c   1.000
_cell.angle_alpha   90.00
_cell.angle_beta   90.00
_cell.angle_gamma   90.00
#
_symmetry.space_group_name_H-M   'P 1'
#
loop_
_entity.id
_entity.type
_entity.pdbx_description
1 polymer ?
#
loop_
_entity_poly.entity_id
_entity_poly.type
_entity_poly.pdbx_seq_one_letter_code
_entity_poly.pdbx_strand_id
1 'polypeptide(L)'
;MLTERMYSTIQHIRQAEESVQQMYKLSSNKPARKNFTSEEWNLFVDSFQELLQLEYSLRKLKYSIADRYGLHNNRQFAVLDSHLG
;
A
#
# COMPACT_ATOMS: atom_id res chain seq x y z
N MET A 1 4.09 19.84 -1.32
CA MET A 1 5.14 19.87 -2.38
C MET A 1 5.52 18.43 -2.79
N LEU A 2 6.07 18.20 -4.01
CA LEU A 2 6.43 16.83 -4.47
C LEU A 2 7.38 16.13 -3.50
N THR A 3 8.37 16.86 -2.99
CA THR A 3 9.36 16.36 -2.03
C THR A 3 8.71 15.83 -0.75
N GLU A 4 7.72 16.55 -0.18
CA GLU A 4 6.98 16.10 0.99
C GLU A 4 6.19 14.81 0.71
N ARG A 5 5.60 14.69 -0.49
CA ARG A 5 4.90 13.47 -0.90
C ARG A 5 5.85 12.28 -1.07
N MET A 6 7.05 12.52 -1.57
CA MET A 6 8.11 11.49 -1.63
C MET A 6 8.49 11.01 -0.23
N TYR A 7 8.76 11.95 0.70
CA TYR A 7 9.07 11.60 2.10
C TYR A 7 7.94 10.84 2.79
N SER A 8 6.70 11.31 2.67
CA SER A 8 5.54 10.62 3.22
C SER A 8 5.37 9.21 2.64
N THR A 9 5.58 9.04 1.32
CA THR A 9 5.51 7.72 0.69
C THR A 9 6.60 6.78 1.20
N ILE A 10 7.83 7.27 1.43
CA ILE A 10 8.90 6.47 2.03
C ILE A 10 8.53 6.01 3.45
N GLN A 11 7.86 6.85 4.25
CA GLN A 11 7.37 6.43 5.57
C GLN A 11 6.31 5.33 5.45
N HIS A 12 5.35 5.48 4.53
CA HIS A 12 4.36 4.45 4.27
C HIS A 12 4.99 3.13 3.78
N ILE A 13 6.09 3.17 3.02
CA ILE A 13 6.82 1.95 2.61
C ILE A 13 7.36 1.22 3.84
N ARG A 14 7.99 1.93 4.77
CA ARG A 14 8.55 1.34 6.01
C ARG A 14 7.44 0.74 6.87
N GLN A 15 6.35 1.48 7.06
CA GLN A 15 5.21 1.02 7.85
C GLN A 15 4.52 -0.20 7.22
N ALA A 16 4.41 -0.23 5.89
CA ALA A 16 3.89 -1.38 5.16
C ALA A 16 4.79 -2.60 5.27
N GLU A 17 6.12 -2.43 5.27
CA GLU A 17 7.06 -3.54 5.48
C GLU A 17 6.86 -4.19 6.86
N GLU A 18 6.79 -3.39 7.92
CA GLU A 18 6.50 -3.85 9.28
C GLU A 18 5.14 -4.56 9.35
N SER A 19 4.13 -3.98 8.69
CA SER A 19 2.77 -4.54 8.63
C SER A 19 2.73 -5.89 7.91
N VAL A 20 3.46 -6.06 6.81
CA VAL A 20 3.57 -7.35 6.09
C VAL A 20 4.22 -8.40 6.96
N GLN A 21 5.30 -8.05 7.67
CA GLN A 21 5.95 -8.99 8.60
C GLN A 21 5.00 -9.41 9.72
N GLN A 22 4.21 -8.48 10.25
CA GLN A 22 3.21 -8.76 11.28
C GLN A 22 2.08 -9.66 10.75
N MET A 23 1.54 -9.36 9.57
CA MET A 23 0.54 -10.20 8.90
C MET A 23 1.07 -11.62 8.70
N TYR A 24 2.28 -11.77 8.18
CA TYR A 24 2.90 -13.07 7.94
C TYR A 24 3.05 -13.88 9.24
N LYS A 25 3.50 -13.24 10.34
CA LYS A 25 3.58 -13.88 11.67
C LYS A 25 2.20 -14.36 12.14
N LEU A 26 1.19 -13.49 12.05
CA LEU A 26 -0.18 -13.80 12.47
C LEU A 26 -0.81 -14.90 11.63
N SER A 27 -0.61 -14.90 10.31
CA SER A 27 -1.27 -15.81 9.37
C SER A 27 -0.51 -17.11 9.10
N SER A 28 0.74 -17.24 9.55
CA SER A 28 1.64 -18.36 9.24
C SER A 28 0.99 -19.76 9.34
N ASN A 29 0.13 -19.97 10.33
CA ASN A 29 -0.62 -21.22 10.55
C ASN A 29 -2.14 -21.02 10.55
N LYS A 30 -2.63 -19.89 10.04
CA LYS A 30 -4.04 -19.47 10.11
C LYS A 30 -4.56 -19.09 8.72
N PRO A 31 -4.88 -20.07 7.87
CA PRO A 31 -5.28 -19.81 6.49
C PRO A 31 -6.68 -19.17 6.36
N ALA A 32 -7.48 -19.15 7.42
CA ALA A 32 -8.85 -18.64 7.39
C ALA A 32 -9.19 -17.84 8.66
N ARG A 33 -10.11 -16.87 8.54
CA ARG A 33 -10.60 -16.01 9.63
C ARG A 33 -10.95 -16.76 10.92
N LYS A 34 -11.58 -17.92 10.80
CA LYS A 34 -12.04 -18.74 11.94
C LYS A 34 -10.88 -19.26 12.81
N ASN A 35 -9.65 -19.22 12.30
CA ASN A 35 -8.45 -19.66 12.99
C ASN A 35 -7.79 -18.53 13.80
N PHE A 36 -8.27 -17.28 13.69
CA PHE A 36 -7.79 -16.12 14.43
C PHE A 36 -8.65 -15.87 15.66
N THR A 37 -8.03 -15.43 16.75
CA THR A 37 -8.78 -14.72 17.81
C THR A 37 -9.30 -13.39 17.26
N SER A 38 -10.26 -12.77 17.96
CA SER A 38 -10.77 -11.45 17.55
C SER A 38 -9.67 -10.39 17.55
N GLU A 39 -8.76 -10.42 18.54
CA GLU A 39 -7.64 -9.47 18.64
C GLU A 39 -6.64 -9.63 17.50
N GLU A 40 -6.25 -10.88 17.21
CA GLU A 40 -5.32 -11.17 16.11
C GLU A 40 -5.91 -10.79 14.75
N TRP A 41 -7.22 -10.97 14.58
CA TRP A 41 -7.90 -10.57 13.36
C TRP A 41 -7.92 -9.05 13.19
N ASN A 42 -8.20 -8.30 14.26
CA ASN A 42 -8.17 -6.84 14.22
C ASN A 42 -6.76 -6.36 13.84
N LEU A 43 -5.72 -6.89 14.49
CA LEU A 43 -4.33 -6.59 14.15
C LEU A 43 -3.99 -6.94 12.69
N PHE A 44 -4.47 -8.07 12.18
CA PHE A 44 -4.27 -8.46 10.79
C PHE A 44 -4.95 -7.48 9.82
N VAL A 45 -6.17 -7.06 10.12
CA VAL A 45 -6.93 -6.08 9.31
C VAL A 45 -6.27 -4.71 9.35
N ASP A 46 -5.84 -4.25 10.52
CA ASP A 46 -5.15 -2.97 10.67
C ASP A 46 -3.83 -2.96 9.87
N SER A 47 -3.02 -4.02 9.97
CA SER A 47 -1.82 -4.19 9.13
C SER A 47 -2.15 -4.23 7.63
N PHE A 48 -3.28 -4.81 7.23
CA PHE A 48 -3.72 -4.79 5.84
C PHE A 48 -4.13 -3.39 5.37
N GLN A 49 -4.75 -2.59 6.24
CA GLN A 49 -5.10 -1.19 5.91
C GLN A 49 -3.85 -0.34 5.63
N GLU A 50 -2.74 -0.58 6.34
CA GLU A 50 -1.47 0.10 6.08
C GLU A 50 -0.91 -0.20 4.67
N LEU A 51 -1.14 -1.41 4.15
CA LEU A 51 -0.79 -1.74 2.77
C LEU A 51 -1.63 -0.96 1.75
N LEU A 52 -2.94 -0.80 2.01
CA LEU A 52 -3.82 0.02 1.18
C LEU A 52 -3.40 1.49 1.21
N GLN A 53 -2.97 1.99 2.38
CA GLN A 53 -2.45 3.35 2.54
C GLN A 53 -1.17 3.56 1.72
N LEU A 54 -0.25 2.58 1.71
CA LEU A 54 0.92 2.61 0.84
C LEU A 54 0.52 2.67 -0.64
N GLU A 55 -0.40 1.80 -1.09
CA GLU A 55 -0.86 1.79 -2.49
C GLU A 55 -1.40 3.16 -2.91
N TYR A 56 -2.25 3.75 -2.07
CA TYR A 56 -2.80 5.07 -2.30
C TYR A 56 -1.72 6.17 -2.32
N SER A 57 -0.73 6.10 -1.44
CA SER A 57 0.39 7.03 -1.39
C SER A 57 1.24 6.96 -2.68
N LEU A 58 1.55 5.75 -3.14
CA LEU A 58 2.28 5.52 -4.38
C LEU A 58 1.51 6.05 -5.59
N ARG A 59 0.19 5.83 -5.63
CA ARG A 59 -0.67 6.35 -6.69
C ARG A 59 -0.67 7.89 -6.71
N LYS A 60 -0.77 8.53 -5.55
CA LYS A 60 -0.65 10.00 -5.42
C LYS A 60 0.71 10.52 -5.86
N LEU A 61 1.78 9.82 -5.49
CA LEU A 61 3.14 10.19 -5.90
C LEU A 61 3.30 10.08 -7.42
N LYS A 62 2.82 8.98 -8.03
CA LYS A 62 2.78 8.78 -9.48
C LYS A 62 2.12 9.96 -10.18
N TYR A 63 0.91 10.35 -9.77
CA TYR A 63 0.21 11.49 -10.38
C TYR A 63 0.94 12.81 -10.14
N SER A 64 1.52 13.03 -8.96
CA SER A 64 2.26 14.27 -8.68
C SER A 64 3.53 14.41 -9.53
N ILE A 65 4.21 13.29 -9.82
CA ILE A 65 5.35 13.25 -10.73
C ILE A 65 4.87 13.49 -12.17
N ALA A 66 3.82 12.79 -12.60
CA ALA A 66 3.25 12.95 -13.93
C ALA A 66 2.83 14.40 -14.20
N ASP A 67 2.18 15.04 -13.24
CA ASP A 67 1.77 16.44 -13.32
C ASP A 67 2.97 17.39 -13.43
N ARG A 68 3.98 17.23 -12.57
CA ARG A 68 5.19 18.07 -12.59
C ARG A 68 5.94 18.03 -13.93
N TYR A 69 5.91 16.90 -14.62
CA TYR A 69 6.65 16.70 -15.87
C TYR A 69 5.74 16.65 -17.12
N GLY A 70 4.45 16.94 -16.99
CA GLY A 70 3.51 16.93 -18.13
C GLY A 70 3.32 15.55 -18.78
N LEU A 71 3.45 14.46 -18.03
CA LEU A 71 3.42 13.07 -18.53
C LEU A 71 1.99 12.50 -18.74
N HIS A 72 0.98 13.36 -18.72
CA HIS A 72 -0.45 12.99 -18.73
C HIS A 72 -0.90 12.17 -19.95
N ASN A 73 -0.14 12.17 -21.06
CA ASN A 73 -0.48 11.48 -22.31
C ASN A 73 0.24 10.14 -22.55
N ASN A 74 1.05 9.65 -21.61
CA ASN A 74 1.70 8.35 -21.77
C ASN A 74 0.71 7.22 -21.46
N ARG A 75 0.10 6.65 -22.52
CA ARG A 75 -0.76 5.44 -22.51
C ARG A 75 -0.18 4.26 -21.70
N GLN A 76 1.13 4.26 -21.43
CA GLN A 76 1.80 3.28 -20.58
C GLN A 76 1.34 3.29 -19.10
N PHE A 77 0.87 4.42 -18.55
CA PHE A 77 0.40 4.46 -17.15
C PHE A 77 -1.01 3.90 -16.95
N ALA A 78 -1.85 3.93 -17.99
CA ALA A 78 -3.23 3.43 -17.94
C ALA A 78 -3.28 1.89 -17.93
N VAL A 79 -2.28 1.22 -18.53
CA VAL A 79 -2.22 -0.25 -18.58
C VAL A 79 -1.95 -0.84 -17.20
N LEU A 80 -1.09 -0.22 -16.38
CA LEU A 80 -0.80 -0.68 -15.02
C LEU A 80 -1.99 -0.59 -14.06
N ASP A 81 -2.84 0.43 -14.20
CA ASP A 81 -4.04 0.58 -13.37
C ASP A 81 -5.16 -0.42 -13.74
N SER A 82 -5.12 -1.00 -14.96
CA SER A 82 -6.13 -1.96 -15.45
C SER A 82 -5.92 -3.42 -15.01
N HIS A 83 -4.76 -3.76 -14.46
CA HIS A 83 -4.41 -5.13 -14.04
C HIS A 83 -4.47 -5.32 -12.50
N LEU A 84 -4.86 -4.27 -11.78
CA LEU A 84 -4.99 -4.25 -10.31
C LEU A 84 -6.44 -4.04 -9.85
N GLY A 85 -7.41 -4.10 -10.77
CA GLY A 85 -8.85 -3.98 -10.53
C GLY A 85 -9.59 -5.28 -10.75
#